data_AF-A0A968QCF3-F1
#
_entry.id   AF-A0A968QCF3-F1
#
_cell.length_a   1.000
_cell.length_b   1.000
_cell.length_c   1.000
_cell.angle_alpha   90.00
_cell.angle_beta   90.00
_cell.angle_gamma   90.00
#
_symmetry.space_group_name_H-M   'P 1'
#
loop_
_entity.id
_entity.type
_entity.pdbx_description
1 polymer ?
#
loop_
_entity_poly.entity_id
_entity_poly.type
_entity_poly.pdbx_seq_one_letter_code
_entity_poly.pdbx_strand_id
1 'polypeptide(L)'
;MSDNSSDIVIKIVEANALESAGKVEEAIALYQEISQLDPSGNYGNVAREALGNLEPNKAAIQDSPQNTATAQIATGQKAKTNNSWGKINLRTKTTLILVGISTFLPLL
;
A
#
# COMPACT_ATOMS: atom_id res chain seq x y z
N MET A 1 30.60 -0.44 -16.74
CA MET A 1 29.77 -0.64 -15.54
C MET A 1 28.37 -0.95 -16.00
N SER A 2 27.79 -2.05 -15.54
CA SER A 2 26.48 -2.56 -15.97
C SER A 2 25.34 -1.70 -15.42
N ASP A 3 24.43 -1.30 -16.30
CA ASP A 3 23.19 -0.57 -15.96
C ASP A 3 22.17 -1.48 -15.27
N ASN A 4 22.49 -1.96 -14.07
CA ASN A 4 21.54 -2.73 -13.26
C ASN A 4 20.23 -1.95 -13.03
N SER A 5 20.30 -0.62 -13.02
CA SER A 5 19.12 0.26 -12.95
C SER A 5 18.23 0.17 -14.20
N SER A 6 18.80 0.00 -15.39
CA SER A 6 18.02 -0.14 -16.64
C SER A 6 17.21 -1.42 -16.64
N ASP A 7 17.82 -2.53 -16.17
CA ASP A 7 17.13 -3.82 -16.03
C ASP A 7 15.99 -3.74 -14.99
N ILE A 8 16.23 -3.08 -13.86
CA ILE A 8 15.18 -2.88 -12.83
C ILE A 8 14.02 -2.02 -13.37
N VAL A 9 14.30 -0.98 -14.16
CA VAL A 9 13.24 -0.15 -14.79
C VAL A 9 12.38 -0.99 -15.72
N ILE A 10 12.99 -1.85 -16.55
CA ILE A 10 12.26 -2.75 -17.45
C ILE A 10 11.34 -3.68 -16.64
N LYS A 11 11.85 -4.27 -15.55
CA LYS A 11 11.07 -5.13 -14.65
C LYS A 11 9.90 -4.40 -14.00
N ILE A 12 10.06 -3.13 -13.59
CA ILE A 12 8.96 -2.31 -13.06
C ILE A 12 7.87 -2.12 -14.12
N VAL A 13 8.25 -1.80 -15.36
CA VAL A 13 7.28 -1.58 -16.44
C VAL A 13 6.53 -2.88 -16.75
N GLU A 14 7.24 -4.00 -16.80
CA GLU A 14 6.64 -5.32 -17.02
C GLU A 14 5.68 -5.71 -15.89
N ALA A 15 6.07 -5.52 -14.63
CA ALA A 15 5.22 -5.80 -13.48
C ALA A 15 3.91 -5.00 -13.51
N ASN A 16 3.98 -3.70 -13.80
CA ASN A 16 2.80 -2.84 -13.96
C ASN A 16 1.88 -3.29 -15.10
N ALA A 17 2.47 -3.74 -16.22
CA ALA A 17 1.72 -4.24 -17.36
C ALA A 17 0.99 -5.55 -17.03
N LEU A 18 1.66 -6.47 -16.33
CA LEU A 18 1.09 -7.73 -15.87
C LEU A 18 -0.04 -7.50 -14.84
N GLU A 19 0.17 -6.58 -13.90
CA GLU A 19 -0.83 -6.16 -12.93
C GLU A 19 -2.08 -5.60 -13.63
N SER A 20 -1.88 -4.68 -14.58
CA SER A 20 -2.96 -4.09 -15.38
C SER A 20 -3.71 -5.11 -16.24
N ALA A 21 -3.01 -6.18 -16.65
CA ALA A 21 -3.59 -7.31 -17.37
C ALA A 21 -4.29 -8.33 -16.46
N GLY A 22 -4.31 -8.13 -15.14
CA GLY A 22 -4.89 -9.04 -14.15
C GLY A 22 -4.03 -10.27 -13.84
N LYS A 23 -2.80 -10.33 -14.36
CA LYS A 23 -1.81 -11.38 -14.07
C LYS A 23 -1.08 -11.07 -12.77
N VAL A 24 -1.84 -10.97 -11.69
CA VAL A 24 -1.38 -10.46 -10.39
C VAL A 24 -0.22 -11.28 -9.83
N GLU A 25 -0.26 -12.60 -9.93
CA GLU A 25 0.81 -13.48 -9.41
C GLU A 25 2.16 -13.25 -10.13
N GLU A 26 2.13 -13.05 -11.46
CA GLU A 26 3.33 -12.76 -12.26
C GLU A 26 3.89 -11.37 -11.89
N ALA A 27 3.02 -10.38 -11.69
CA ALA A 27 3.41 -9.05 -11.23
C ALA A 27 4.05 -9.08 -9.83
N ILE A 28 3.45 -9.83 -8.89
CA ILE A 28 3.99 -10.03 -7.54
C ILE A 28 5.39 -10.61 -7.59
N ALA A 29 5.63 -11.64 -8.42
CA ALA A 29 6.95 -12.25 -8.55
C ALA A 29 8.02 -11.24 -9.01
N LEU A 30 7.70 -10.38 -9.97
CA LEU A 30 8.62 -9.33 -10.43
C LEU A 30 8.86 -8.26 -9.36
N TYR A 31 7.82 -7.79 -8.67
CA TYR A 31 8.01 -6.83 -7.58
C TYR A 31 8.86 -7.41 -6.44
N GLN A 32 8.70 -8.71 -6.13
CA GLN A 32 9.56 -9.39 -5.15
C GLN A 32 11.02 -9.42 -5.61
N GLU A 33 11.29 -9.73 -6.88
CA GLU A 33 12.64 -9.71 -7.45
C GLU A 33 13.26 -8.31 -7.37
N ILE A 34 12.52 -7.27 -7.78
CA ILE A 34 12.99 -5.88 -7.74
C ILE A 34 13.34 -5.46 -6.31
N SER A 35 12.54 -5.86 -5.32
CA SER A 35 12.82 -5.57 -3.90
C SER A 35 14.10 -6.23 -3.38
N GLN A 36 14.54 -7.34 -4.00
CA GLN A 36 15.79 -8.03 -3.66
C GLN A 36 16.99 -7.43 -4.40
N LEU A 37 16.79 -6.98 -5.64
CA LEU A 37 17.82 -6.33 -6.45
C LEU A 37 18.15 -4.91 -5.95
N ASP A 38 17.16 -4.22 -5.38
CA ASP A 38 17.30 -2.87 -4.84
C ASP A 38 16.75 -2.74 -3.41
N PRO A 39 17.36 -3.39 -2.39
CA PRO A 39 16.76 -3.49 -1.06
C PRO A 39 16.44 -2.15 -0.38
N SER A 40 17.31 -1.16 -0.58
CA SER A 40 17.25 0.16 0.06
C SER A 40 17.08 1.33 -0.91
N GLY A 41 17.06 1.08 -2.22
CA GLY A 41 16.89 2.14 -3.21
C GLY A 41 15.43 2.39 -3.60
N ASN A 42 15.30 3.35 -4.52
CA ASN A 42 14.00 3.89 -4.91
C ASN A 42 13.13 2.84 -5.60
N TYR A 43 13.70 1.95 -6.40
CA TYR A 43 12.92 0.95 -7.12
C TYR A 43 12.42 -0.15 -6.19
N GLY A 44 13.22 -0.57 -5.21
CA GLY A 44 12.74 -1.49 -4.18
C GLY A 44 11.68 -0.89 -3.27
N ASN A 45 11.73 0.43 -3.01
CA ASN A 45 10.66 1.12 -2.29
C ASN A 45 9.33 1.07 -3.07
N VAL A 46 9.38 1.38 -4.38
CA VAL A 46 8.20 1.30 -5.26
C VAL A 46 7.65 -0.14 -5.31
N ALA A 47 8.51 -1.14 -5.46
CA ALA A 47 8.09 -2.53 -5.53
C ALA A 47 7.43 -3.01 -4.23
N ARG A 48 7.97 -2.63 -3.06
CA ARG A 48 7.35 -2.94 -1.76
C ARG A 48 5.99 -2.27 -1.57
N GLU A 49 5.84 -1.03 -2.05
CA GLU A 49 4.55 -0.34 -2.03
C GLU A 49 3.52 -1.07 -2.90
N ALA A 50 3.90 -1.44 -4.13
CA ALA A 50 3.05 -2.22 -5.03
C ALA A 50 2.62 -3.56 -4.40
N LEU A 51 3.56 -4.31 -3.81
CA LEU A 51 3.26 -5.55 -3.10
C LEU A 51 2.26 -5.36 -1.96
N GLY A 52 2.40 -4.28 -1.18
CA GLY A 52 1.46 -3.97 -0.10
C GLY A 52 0.05 -3.69 -0.59
N ASN A 53 -0.09 -3.10 -1.78
CA ASN A 53 -1.38 -2.83 -2.41
C ASN A 53 -2.02 -4.09 -3.01
N LEU A 54 -1.20 -5.02 -3.50
CA LEU A 54 -1.64 -6.30 -4.09
C LEU A 54 -1.98 -7.37 -3.05
N GLU A 55 -1.42 -7.30 -1.85
CA GLU A 55 -1.74 -8.19 -0.72
C GLU A 55 -2.52 -7.48 0.41
N PRO A 56 -3.74 -6.96 0.16
CA PRO A 56 -4.48 -6.18 1.15
C PRO A 56 -4.86 -6.95 2.43
N ASN A 57 -4.67 -8.28 2.45
CA ASN A 57 -4.99 -9.14 3.60
C ASN A 57 -3.79 -9.59 4.45
N LYS A 58 -2.53 -9.25 4.09
CA LYS A 58 -1.35 -9.72 4.85
C LYS A 58 -0.94 -8.78 5.99
N ALA A 59 -1.28 -7.49 5.88
CA ALA A 59 -1.04 -6.50 6.93
C ALA A 59 -1.91 -6.68 8.19
N ALA A 60 -2.93 -7.56 8.16
CA ALA A 60 -3.69 -7.94 9.35
C ALA A 60 -2.99 -9.02 10.20
N ILE A 61 -1.85 -9.56 9.75
CA ILE A 61 -1.05 -10.56 10.48
C ILE A 61 0.41 -10.10 10.52
N GLN A 62 0.68 -8.94 11.12
CA GLN A 62 2.01 -8.58 11.62
C GLN A 62 1.92 -8.04 13.06
N ASP A 63 1.29 -8.84 13.93
CA ASP A 63 1.60 -8.85 15.36
C ASP A 63 2.11 -10.26 15.68
N SER A 64 3.41 -10.52 15.49
CA SER A 64 4.23 -11.49 16.26
C SER A 64 5.65 -11.65 15.71
N PRO A 65 6.63 -12.00 16.57
CA PRO A 65 7.93 -11.35 16.64
C PRO A 65 9.01 -12.00 15.77
N GLN A 66 9.79 -11.16 15.08
CA GLN A 66 11.09 -11.53 14.54
C GLN A 66 12.05 -11.79 15.71
N ASN A 67 12.42 -13.07 15.86
CA ASN A 67 13.49 -13.57 16.71
C ASN A 67 14.83 -12.93 16.29
N THR A 68 15.19 -11.82 16.94
CA THR A 68 16.56 -11.32 16.97
C THR A 68 17.36 -12.16 17.95
N ALA A 69 18.07 -13.16 17.43
CA ALA A 69 19.19 -13.76 18.13
C ALA A 69 20.38 -12.78 18.10
N THR A 70 20.40 -11.78 18.98
CA THR A 70 21.64 -11.19 19.50
C THR A 70 21.36 -10.51 20.84
N ALA A 71 22.00 -11.01 21.89
CA ALA A 71 21.90 -10.49 23.24
C ALA A 71 22.43 -9.05 23.33
N GLN A 72 21.57 -8.08 23.63
CA GLN A 72 21.97 -6.75 24.12
C GLN A 72 20.97 -6.24 25.18
N ILE A 73 21.43 -6.43 26.42
CA ILE A 73 21.20 -5.72 27.68
C ILE A 73 20.14 -4.61 27.69
N ALA A 74 19.23 -4.75 28.65
CA ALA A 74 18.18 -3.84 29.09
C ALA A 74 18.59 -2.35 29.17
N THR A 75 17.73 -1.45 28.67
CA THR A 75 17.02 -0.43 29.47
C THR A 75 16.09 0.43 28.59
N GLY A 76 14.82 0.50 28.98
CA GLY A 76 13.89 1.64 28.84
C GLY A 76 13.55 2.19 27.44
N GLN A 77 12.28 2.10 27.03
CA GLN A 77 11.26 3.13 27.32
C GLN A 77 9.97 2.89 26.53
N LYS A 78 8.85 3.01 27.24
CA LYS A 78 7.48 3.08 26.72
C LYS A 78 7.27 4.33 25.89
N ALA A 79 6.56 4.21 24.76
CA ALA A 79 5.60 5.25 24.35
C ALA A 79 4.48 4.64 23.48
N LYS A 80 3.34 4.43 24.16
CA LYS A 80 2.02 4.18 23.60
C LYS A 80 1.56 5.42 22.83
N THR A 81 1.31 5.30 21.52
CA THR A 81 0.53 6.31 20.78
C THR A 81 -0.63 5.58 20.09
N ASN A 82 -1.85 5.97 20.45
CA ASN A 82 -3.07 5.31 20.00
C ASN A 82 -3.57 6.07 18.76
N ASN A 83 -3.31 5.55 17.56
CA ASN A 83 -3.89 6.12 16.34
C ASN A 83 -5.14 5.33 15.91
N SER A 84 -6.24 5.53 16.65
CA SER A 84 -7.59 5.07 16.28
C SER A 84 -8.28 5.98 15.26
N TRP A 85 -7.62 6.22 14.12
CA TRP A 85 -8.20 7.02 13.01
C TRP A 85 -8.49 6.21 11.74
N GLY A 86 -8.27 4.88 11.76
CA GLY A 86 -8.45 4.00 10.60
C GLY A 86 -9.85 3.43 10.36
N LYS A 87 -10.92 3.97 10.97
CA LYS A 87 -12.30 3.42 10.84
C LYS A 87 -13.33 4.39 10.25
N ILE A 88 -12.89 5.34 9.42
CA ILE A 88 -13.82 6.17 8.64
C ILE A 88 -14.05 5.45 7.29
N ASN A 89 -15.04 4.54 7.26
CA ASN A 89 -15.51 3.89 6.04
C ASN A 89 -16.10 4.95 5.09
N LEU A 90 -15.50 5.13 3.92
CA LEU A 90 -15.88 6.12 2.90
C LEU A 90 -17.18 5.77 2.13
N ARG A 91 -17.85 4.66 2.47
CA ARG A 91 -19.03 4.15 1.74
C ARG A 91 -20.39 4.56 2.32
N THR A 92 -20.44 5.37 3.37
CA THR A 92 -21.70 5.79 4.03
C THR A 92 -22.11 7.24 3.76
N LYS A 93 -21.42 8.00 2.90
CA LYS A 93 -21.70 9.43 2.68
C LYS A 93 -22.51 9.78 1.43
N THR A 94 -23.10 8.81 0.73
CA THR A 94 -23.88 9.07 -0.50
C THR A 94 -25.39 8.89 -0.34
N THR A 95 -25.93 9.11 0.86
CA THR A 95 -27.38 9.19 1.05
C THR A 95 -27.72 10.28 2.06
N LEU A 96 -27.70 11.55 1.63
CA LEU A 96 -28.66 12.58 2.07
C LEU A 96 -28.37 13.93 1.40
N ILE A 97 -28.96 14.19 0.24
CA ILE A 97 -29.50 15.54 -0.08
C ILE A 97 -30.80 15.30 -0.87
N LEU A 98 -31.91 15.10 -0.15
CA LEU A 98 -33.24 15.22 -0.70
C LEU A 98 -34.08 16.10 0.23
N VAL A 99 -33.81 17.40 0.17
CA VAL A 99 -34.67 18.50 0.63
C VAL A 99 -34.39 19.59 -0.41
N GLY A 100 -35.31 20.07 -1.24
CA GLY A 100 -36.73 20.26 -1.08
C GLY A 100 -36.99 21.71 -1.50
N ILE A 101 -37.11 21.96 -2.82
CA ILE A 101 -37.70 23.19 -3.35
C ILE A 101 -38.86 22.79 -4.26
N SER A 102 -39.96 22.41 -3.64
CA SER A 102 -41.25 22.37 -4.29
C SER A 102 -41.85 23.78 -4.26
N THR A 103 -42.11 24.31 -5.45
CA THR A 103 -43.11 25.33 -5.81
C THR A 103 -43.01 26.72 -5.18
N PHE A 104 -42.84 27.76 -6.02
CA PHE A 104 -43.94 28.70 -6.33
C PHE A 104 -43.63 29.47 -7.64
N LEU A 105 -44.64 29.50 -8.53
CA LEU A 105 -44.65 30.08 -9.88
C LEU A 105 -44.48 31.63 -9.89
N PRO A 106 -44.11 32.22 -11.05
CA PRO A 106 -44.11 33.66 -11.31
C PRO A 106 -45.45 34.14 -11.93
N LEU A 107 -45.92 35.33 -11.56
CA LEU A 107 -46.56 36.36 -12.43
C LEU A 107 -47.14 37.50 -11.57
N LEU A 108 -46.57 38.71 -11.67
CA LEU A 108 -47.33 39.95 -11.91
C LEU A 108 -46.37 41.05 -12.39
#